data_AF-A0A1E5VK27-F1
#
_entry.id   AF-A0A1E5VK27-F1
#
_cell.length_a   1.000
_cell.length_b   1.000
_cell.length_c   1.000
_cell.angle_alpha   90.00
_cell.angle_beta   90.00
_cell.angle_gamma   90.00
#
_symmetry.space_group_name_H-M   'P 1'
#
loop_
_entity.id
_entity.type
_entity.pdbx_description
1 polymer ?
#
loop_
_entity_poly.entity_id
_entity_poly.type
_entity_poly.pdbx_seq_one_letter_code
_entity_poly.pdbx_strand_id
1 'polypeptide(L)'
;LFLVRHRYSNYIVCTSVKDTASILHLLFPEVIKIYGLLPPLIYSETCNELAKELGGYKHVAVAHDIKVVDEGTSQALQNLSAGSVHGDCILLVFDFILILIAKYLHCYINFLDAVVVGLDMLIRKFGNTKGKRRLCLITSAQHPLRDPPEGTKEDQVDTIADQMKRHDIKMECIVFREPGVHHNTVLEENDRLLYQFRNRSVTKVVHVDSPTSLLGALKTRNVIPVTVFRGDLEVSSNLKIKVGPVLLSFPWNVSNSYKVYTNSTLLLQFASYFETVRFEVWVYKKTAEEKFPTLKKYSDKAPPSDKFASHEVKVDYEYRSVVEPDKVVPPDQRIKGYLYGPQVVPISSAEWEAVKFKPEKGVKLLGFTDRSSILRHHFMKDACLFIPEPGNTKATLAVSAIARAMHQMNKAAVVRCVWRQGQGNVAFGVLTPNISSVNNVQDSFYFNVLPFAEDIREFQFRSFSSLPSSSQPTEEQQEAADNLVKMLDLAPPGREVLKPEFTPNPMLEVLFFVV
;
A
#
# COMPACT_ATOMS: atom_id res chain seq x y z
N LEU A 1 28.51 -11.24 -7.04
CA LEU A 1 28.40 -11.94 -5.73
C LEU A 1 28.08 -10.91 -4.64
N PHE A 2 26.82 -10.51 -4.50
CA PHE A 2 26.35 -9.71 -3.37
C PHE A 2 24.95 -10.19 -2.99
N LEU A 3 24.90 -11.04 -1.97
CA LEU A 3 23.68 -11.52 -1.32
C LEU A 3 23.27 -10.46 -0.28
N VAL A 4 22.34 -9.58 -0.65
CA VAL A 4 21.67 -8.69 0.31
C VAL A 4 20.25 -9.21 0.54
N ARG A 5 20.08 -9.94 1.65
CA ARG A 5 18.78 -10.32 2.22
C ARG A 5 18.03 -9.07 2.70
N HIS A 6 17.19 -8.44 1.89
CA HIS A 6 16.22 -7.45 2.42
C HIS A 6 14.92 -7.33 1.59
N ARG A 7 13.83 -7.79 2.23
CA ARG A 7 12.45 -7.25 2.29
C ARG A 7 11.78 -6.65 1.03
N TYR A 8 11.99 -7.21 -0.15
CA TYR A 8 11.07 -7.02 -1.26
C TYR A 8 10.82 -8.36 -1.94
N SER A 9 9.55 -8.69 -2.18
CA SER A 9 9.21 -9.83 -3.01
C SER A 9 9.56 -9.48 -4.45
N ASN A 10 10.57 -10.17 -4.99
CA ASN A 10 10.94 -10.11 -6.39
C ASN A 10 9.80 -10.70 -7.22
N TYR A 11 9.14 -9.88 -8.03
CA TYR A 11 8.29 -10.37 -9.11
C TYR A 11 8.77 -9.78 -10.43
N ILE A 12 8.96 -10.66 -11.40
CA ILE A 12 9.09 -10.32 -12.81
C ILE A 12 7.77 -10.71 -13.45
N VAL A 13 7.15 -9.73 -14.08
CA VAL A 13 5.87 -9.82 -14.75
C VAL A 13 6.14 -10.00 -16.24
N CYS A 14 5.85 -11.17 -16.79
CA CYS A 14 5.82 -11.39 -18.23
C CYS A 14 4.37 -11.53 -18.68
N THR A 15 3.94 -10.64 -19.56
CA THR A 15 2.57 -10.60 -20.08
C THR A 15 2.62 -10.45 -21.60
N SER A 16 1.76 -11.20 -22.29
CA SER A 16 1.66 -11.24 -23.75
C SER A 16 0.77 -10.13 -24.29
N VAL A 17 1.18 -9.40 -25.34
CA VAL A 17 0.28 -8.86 -26.38
C VAL A 17 1.06 -8.68 -27.69
N LYS A 18 0.37 -8.82 -28.82
CA LYS A 18 0.79 -8.58 -30.21
C LYS A 18 1.31 -7.16 -30.55
N ASP A 19 1.44 -6.28 -29.55
CA ASP A 19 2.02 -4.92 -29.69
C ASP A 19 3.39 -4.80 -29.00
N THR A 20 4.17 -5.87 -29.01
CA THR A 20 5.58 -5.84 -28.59
C THR A 20 6.41 -4.83 -29.38
N ALA A 21 6.00 -4.44 -30.59
CA ALA A 21 6.71 -3.40 -31.36
C ALA A 21 6.64 -2.03 -30.66
N SER A 22 5.48 -1.60 -30.15
CA SER A 22 5.30 -0.25 -29.60
C SER A 22 5.78 -0.11 -28.15
N ILE A 23 5.70 -1.19 -27.36
CA ILE A 23 6.15 -1.20 -25.96
C ILE A 23 7.68 -1.39 -25.86
N LEU A 24 8.31 -2.22 -26.71
CA LEU A 24 9.78 -2.25 -26.81
C LEU A 24 10.35 -0.94 -27.37
N HIS A 25 9.64 -0.26 -28.28
CA HIS A 25 10.05 1.06 -28.80
C HIS A 25 10.14 2.15 -27.70
N LEU A 26 9.32 2.04 -26.65
CA LEU A 26 9.28 2.96 -25.51
C LEU A 26 10.21 2.54 -24.36
N LEU A 27 10.44 1.24 -24.16
CA LEU A 27 11.28 0.72 -23.07
C LEU A 27 12.76 0.54 -23.47
N PHE A 28 13.08 0.33 -24.77
CA PHE A 28 14.44 -0.01 -25.21
C PHE A 28 14.77 0.50 -26.64
N PRO A 29 15.21 1.76 -26.81
CA PRO A 29 15.51 2.30 -28.14
C PRO A 29 16.76 1.69 -28.84
N GLU A 30 17.65 0.99 -28.14
CA GLU A 30 18.91 0.47 -28.71
C GLU A 30 18.98 -1.05 -28.97
N VAL A 31 17.91 -1.83 -28.74
CA VAL A 31 17.95 -3.31 -28.84
C VAL A 31 17.84 -3.84 -30.30
N ILE A 32 17.82 -2.96 -31.31
CA ILE A 32 17.61 -3.35 -32.72
C ILE A 32 18.83 -4.01 -33.39
N LYS A 33 20.02 -4.10 -32.77
CA LYS A 33 21.18 -4.75 -33.43
C LYS A 33 21.30 -6.27 -33.29
N ILE A 34 20.46 -6.94 -32.48
CA ILE A 34 20.66 -8.37 -32.15
C ILE A 34 19.52 -9.29 -32.63
N TYR A 35 18.48 -8.79 -33.31
CA TYR A 35 17.47 -9.65 -33.97
C TYR A 35 17.87 -10.07 -35.40
N GLY A 36 19.13 -10.46 -35.59
CA GLY A 36 19.65 -10.93 -36.88
C GLY A 36 19.96 -12.42 -36.96
N LEU A 37 20.23 -13.12 -35.85
CA LEU A 37 20.87 -14.45 -35.92
C LEU A 37 20.57 -15.32 -34.68
N LEU A 38 19.33 -15.75 -34.47
CA LEU A 38 19.06 -16.88 -33.56
C LEU A 38 17.82 -17.67 -34.06
N PRO A 39 17.94 -18.98 -34.32
CA PRO A 39 16.82 -19.79 -34.79
C PRO A 39 15.82 -20.06 -33.65
N PRO A 40 14.52 -20.24 -33.96
CA PRO A 40 13.49 -20.51 -32.96
C PRO A 40 13.65 -21.92 -32.37
N LEU A 41 13.86 -22.03 -31.06
CA LEU A 41 13.81 -23.28 -30.31
C LEU A 41 12.37 -23.59 -29.88
N ILE A 42 11.90 -24.76 -30.30
CA ILE A 42 10.53 -25.28 -30.25
C ILE A 42 10.31 -25.95 -28.88
N TYR A 43 9.38 -25.47 -28.05
CA TYR A 43 8.92 -26.21 -26.87
C TYR A 43 7.57 -26.88 -27.17
N SER A 44 7.60 -28.20 -27.34
CA SER A 44 6.43 -29.06 -27.61
C SER A 44 6.15 -30.08 -26.49
N GLU A 45 6.75 -29.93 -25.31
CA GLU A 45 6.79 -30.99 -24.31
C GLU A 45 5.89 -30.72 -23.09
N THR A 46 5.04 -31.70 -22.74
CA THR A 46 4.37 -31.73 -21.43
C THR A 46 5.42 -32.06 -20.38
N CYS A 47 5.71 -31.12 -19.49
CA CYS A 47 6.74 -31.27 -18.48
C CYS A 47 6.15 -30.99 -17.09
N ASN A 48 5.50 -31.98 -16.50
CA ASN A 48 5.04 -31.95 -15.12
C ASN A 48 5.00 -33.37 -14.53
N GLU A 49 5.21 -33.50 -13.22
CA GLU A 49 5.30 -34.81 -12.55
C GLU A 49 3.97 -35.58 -12.59
N LEU A 50 2.83 -34.89 -12.52
CA LEU A 50 1.51 -35.53 -12.63
C LEU A 50 1.28 -36.18 -14.01
N ALA A 51 1.76 -35.57 -15.09
CA ALA A 51 1.67 -36.13 -16.43
C ALA A 51 2.56 -37.38 -16.58
N LYS A 52 3.74 -37.39 -15.94
CA LYS A 52 4.63 -38.56 -15.93
C LYS A 52 4.02 -39.73 -15.15
N GLU A 53 3.38 -39.45 -14.02
CA GLU A 53 2.83 -40.48 -13.13
C GLU A 53 1.46 -41.02 -13.56
N LEU A 54 0.58 -40.13 -14.05
CA LEU A 54 -0.83 -40.45 -14.30
C LEU A 54 -1.23 -40.40 -15.78
N GLY A 55 -0.33 -39.98 -16.69
CA GLY A 55 -0.60 -39.87 -18.13
C GLY A 55 -1.62 -38.76 -18.53
N GLY A 56 -2.06 -37.94 -17.58
CA GLY A 56 -2.98 -36.81 -17.73
C GLY A 56 -2.28 -35.44 -17.79
N TYR A 57 -3.02 -34.35 -17.59
CA TYR A 57 -2.47 -32.98 -17.48
C TYR A 57 -1.54 -32.56 -18.64
N LYS A 58 -1.93 -32.95 -19.85
CA LYS A 58 -1.21 -32.66 -21.10
C LYS A 58 -1.24 -31.17 -21.39
N HIS A 59 -0.16 -30.66 -21.98
CA HIS A 59 0.01 -29.23 -22.32
C HIS A 59 0.19 -28.30 -21.12
N VAL A 60 0.59 -28.84 -19.97
CA VAL A 60 1.06 -28.05 -18.82
C VAL A 60 2.56 -28.26 -18.66
N ALA A 61 3.34 -27.18 -18.78
CA ALA A 61 4.79 -27.22 -18.63
C ALA A 61 5.24 -26.43 -17.38
N VAL A 62 6.04 -27.08 -16.53
CA VAL A 62 6.70 -26.47 -15.38
C VAL A 62 8.04 -25.91 -15.83
N ALA A 63 8.14 -24.59 -15.93
CA ALA A 63 9.36 -23.96 -16.45
C ALA A 63 10.54 -24.02 -15.47
N HIS A 64 10.26 -24.01 -14.17
CA HIS A 64 11.28 -24.03 -13.10
C HIS A 64 10.76 -24.83 -11.92
N ASP A 65 11.65 -25.39 -11.11
CA ASP A 65 11.31 -25.88 -9.78
C ASP A 65 11.18 -24.72 -8.79
N ILE A 66 10.43 -24.94 -7.71
CA ILE A 66 10.27 -23.90 -6.69
C ILE A 66 11.67 -23.69 -6.07
N LYS A 67 12.24 -22.49 -6.18
CA LYS A 67 13.51 -22.07 -5.56
C LYS A 67 13.48 -20.57 -5.26
N VAL A 68 14.45 -20.05 -4.49
CA VAL A 68 14.57 -18.60 -4.27
C VAL A 68 14.86 -17.91 -5.60
N VAL A 69 14.17 -16.80 -5.90
CA VAL A 69 14.37 -16.04 -7.14
C VAL A 69 15.79 -15.49 -7.17
N ASP A 70 16.50 -15.86 -8.23
CA ASP A 70 17.84 -15.42 -8.56
C ASP A 70 17.85 -14.77 -9.94
N GLU A 71 19.00 -14.20 -10.31
CA GLU A 71 19.21 -13.61 -11.64
C GLU A 71 18.97 -14.63 -12.77
N GLY A 72 19.30 -15.90 -12.54
CA GLY A 72 19.02 -16.97 -13.50
C GLY A 72 17.53 -17.18 -13.76
N THR A 73 16.68 -17.03 -12.73
CA THR A 73 15.22 -17.08 -12.87
C THR A 73 14.70 -15.91 -13.70
N SER A 74 15.30 -14.71 -13.53
CA SER A 74 14.98 -13.52 -14.33
C SER A 74 15.33 -13.68 -15.81
N GLN A 75 16.54 -14.14 -16.09
CA GLN A 75 17.02 -14.35 -17.45
C GLN A 75 16.21 -15.45 -18.16
N ALA A 76 15.90 -16.54 -17.46
CA ALA A 76 15.07 -17.59 -18.03
C ALA A 76 13.64 -17.11 -18.34
N LEU A 77 13.13 -16.17 -17.54
CA LEU A 77 11.87 -15.47 -17.76
C LEU A 77 11.86 -14.61 -19.01
N GLN A 78 12.90 -13.78 -19.18
CA GLN A 78 13.07 -12.95 -20.36
C GLN A 78 13.22 -13.78 -21.64
N ASN A 79 13.82 -14.96 -21.52
CA ASN A 79 14.07 -15.88 -22.62
C ASN A 79 12.93 -16.87 -22.89
N LEU A 80 11.75 -16.70 -22.27
CA LEU A 80 10.58 -17.53 -22.56
C LEU A 80 10.11 -17.31 -24.00
N SER A 81 10.42 -18.26 -24.86
CA SER A 81 9.97 -18.25 -26.25
C SER A 81 8.44 -18.23 -26.35
N ALA A 82 7.93 -17.64 -27.43
CA ALA A 82 6.56 -17.89 -27.82
C ALA A 82 6.48 -19.33 -28.32
N GLY A 83 5.68 -20.17 -27.65
CA GLY A 83 5.44 -21.54 -28.12
C GLY A 83 4.79 -21.53 -29.50
N SER A 84 5.21 -22.45 -30.37
CA SER A 84 4.58 -22.70 -31.67
C SER A 84 3.49 -23.79 -31.58
N VAL A 85 3.36 -24.45 -30.44
CA VAL A 85 2.40 -25.53 -30.15
C VAL A 85 1.71 -25.27 -28.81
N HIS A 86 0.44 -25.66 -28.72
CA HIS A 86 -0.53 -25.37 -27.66
C HIS A 86 -0.09 -25.82 -26.24
N GLY A 87 -0.11 -24.90 -25.26
CA GLY A 87 0.05 -25.23 -23.84
C GLY A 87 0.22 -24.04 -22.88
N ASP A 88 -0.04 -24.28 -21.60
CA ASP A 88 0.18 -23.37 -20.48
C ASP A 88 1.64 -23.41 -20.00
N CYS A 89 2.21 -22.24 -19.71
CA CYS A 89 3.51 -22.11 -19.07
C CYS A 89 3.33 -21.79 -17.58
N ILE A 90 3.73 -22.69 -16.69
CA ILE A 90 3.81 -22.41 -15.26
C ILE A 90 5.11 -21.65 -15.00
N LEU A 91 4.99 -20.43 -14.48
CA LEU A 91 6.11 -19.56 -14.17
C LEU A 91 6.35 -19.40 -12.68
N LEU A 92 7.41 -20.03 -12.18
CA LEU A 92 7.70 -19.97 -10.76
C LEU A 92 8.52 -18.76 -10.38
N VAL A 93 7.94 -17.87 -9.57
CA VAL A 93 8.64 -16.72 -8.99
C VAL A 93 8.37 -16.65 -7.49
N PHE A 94 9.35 -17.01 -6.66
CA PHE A 94 9.26 -16.98 -5.20
C PHE A 94 9.18 -15.54 -4.66
N ASP A 95 8.23 -15.19 -3.80
CA ASP A 95 8.31 -15.46 -2.35
C ASP A 95 6.88 -15.69 -1.78
N PHE A 96 6.42 -16.96 -1.83
CA PHE A 96 5.07 -17.44 -1.50
C PHE A 96 3.95 -17.26 -2.54
N ILE A 97 4.27 -17.00 -3.81
CA ILE A 97 3.28 -16.96 -4.91
C ILE A 97 3.78 -17.86 -6.05
N LEU A 98 2.99 -18.84 -6.48
CA LEU A 98 3.23 -19.63 -7.70
C LEU A 98 2.51 -18.94 -8.86
N ILE A 99 3.19 -18.40 -9.87
CA ILE A 99 2.52 -17.70 -10.99
C ILE A 99 2.28 -18.69 -12.13
N LEU A 100 1.04 -18.89 -12.54
CA LEU A 100 0.67 -19.61 -13.76
C LEU A 100 0.39 -18.60 -14.86
N ILE A 101 1.08 -18.73 -16.00
CA ILE A 101 0.91 -17.86 -17.16
C ILE A 101 0.37 -18.69 -18.33
N ALA A 102 -0.94 -18.56 -18.58
CA ALA A 102 -1.53 -19.06 -19.82
C ALA A 102 -1.20 -18.07 -20.95
N LYS A 103 -0.29 -18.42 -21.87
CA LYS A 103 0.13 -17.54 -22.98
C LYS A 103 -0.81 -17.71 -24.19
N TYR A 104 -1.14 -16.59 -24.82
CA TYR A 104 -2.10 -16.49 -25.92
C TYR A 104 -1.54 -17.09 -27.22
N LEU A 105 -2.06 -18.24 -27.65
CA LEU A 105 -2.16 -18.61 -29.06
C LEU A 105 -3.28 -19.66 -29.21
N HIS A 106 -4.29 -19.35 -30.02
CA HIS A 106 -5.45 -20.18 -30.38
C HIS A 106 -5.32 -21.67 -30.00
N CYS A 107 -6.00 -22.12 -28.93
CA CYS A 107 -6.62 -23.46 -28.77
C CYS A 107 -7.05 -23.77 -27.32
N TYR A 108 -7.96 -24.75 -27.20
CA TYR A 108 -8.60 -25.34 -26.03
C TYR A 108 -7.64 -25.73 -24.89
N ILE A 109 -7.56 -24.95 -23.81
CA ILE A 109 -6.69 -25.24 -22.66
C ILE A 109 -7.47 -25.06 -21.35
N ASN A 110 -7.32 -26.04 -20.43
CA ASN A 110 -8.06 -26.13 -19.18
C ASN A 110 -7.26 -25.48 -18.03
N PHE A 111 -7.63 -24.25 -17.63
CA PHE A 111 -6.98 -23.59 -16.49
C PHE A 111 -7.10 -24.40 -15.18
N LEU A 112 -8.09 -25.31 -15.07
CA LEU A 112 -8.23 -26.20 -13.91
C LEU A 112 -7.07 -27.20 -13.83
N ASP A 113 -6.62 -27.76 -14.95
CA ASP A 113 -5.46 -28.68 -15.00
C ASP A 113 -4.21 -27.97 -14.49
N ALA A 114 -4.02 -26.72 -14.90
CA ALA A 114 -2.91 -25.88 -14.50
C ALA A 114 -2.94 -25.55 -12.99
N VAL A 115 -4.13 -25.25 -12.45
CA VAL A 115 -4.34 -25.07 -11.00
C VAL A 115 -4.03 -26.35 -10.22
N VAL A 116 -4.45 -27.52 -10.72
CA VAL A 116 -4.17 -28.81 -10.07
C VAL A 116 -2.68 -29.12 -10.05
N VAL A 117 -1.97 -28.90 -11.16
CA VAL A 117 -0.51 -29.06 -11.21
C VAL A 117 0.16 -28.10 -10.22
N GLY A 118 -0.24 -26.83 -10.19
CA GLY A 118 0.31 -25.86 -9.24
C GLY A 118 0.03 -26.22 -7.76
N LEU A 119 -1.16 -26.78 -7.49
CA LEU A 119 -1.54 -27.26 -6.16
C LEU A 119 -0.67 -28.47 -5.74
N ASP A 120 -0.50 -29.46 -6.61
CA ASP A 120 0.34 -30.63 -6.37
C ASP A 120 1.79 -30.24 -6.09
N MET A 121 2.37 -29.32 -6.87
CA MET A 121 3.72 -28.82 -6.64
C MET A 121 3.89 -28.19 -5.27
N LEU A 122 2.91 -27.39 -4.82
CA LEU A 122 2.93 -26.78 -3.49
C LEU A 122 2.81 -27.82 -2.38
N ILE A 123 1.95 -28.82 -2.55
CA ILE A 123 1.74 -29.90 -1.58
C ILE A 123 2.99 -30.77 -1.48
N ARG A 124 3.56 -31.22 -2.60
CA ARG A 124 4.78 -32.06 -2.62
C ARG A 124 5.96 -31.35 -1.96
N LYS A 125 6.17 -30.08 -2.28
CA LYS A 125 7.33 -29.36 -1.76
C LYS A 125 7.19 -28.98 -0.29
N PHE A 126 6.03 -28.48 0.12
CA PHE A 126 5.87 -27.89 1.44
C PHE A 126 5.14 -28.79 2.43
N GLY A 127 4.48 -29.86 2.01
CA GLY A 127 3.78 -30.81 2.89
C GLY A 127 2.93 -30.10 3.95
N ASN A 128 3.22 -30.34 5.23
CA ASN A 128 2.58 -29.68 6.39
C ASN A 128 3.41 -28.54 7.02
N THR A 129 4.42 -28.02 6.31
CA THR A 129 5.24 -26.91 6.84
C THR A 129 4.43 -25.63 7.04
N LYS A 130 4.70 -24.92 8.13
CA LYS A 130 4.02 -23.66 8.46
C LYS A 130 4.48 -22.55 7.51
N GLY A 131 3.56 -21.96 6.76
CA GLY A 131 3.82 -20.81 5.89
C GLY A 131 2.58 -20.44 5.08
N LYS A 132 2.39 -19.14 4.80
CA LYS A 132 1.30 -18.68 3.93
C LYS A 132 1.58 -19.11 2.50
N ARG A 133 0.77 -19.98 1.91
CA ARG A 133 0.98 -20.46 0.54
C ARG A 133 0.02 -19.77 -0.40
N ARG A 134 0.51 -19.25 -1.52
CA ARG A 134 -0.35 -18.64 -2.54
C ARG A 134 -0.05 -19.15 -3.94
N LEU A 135 -1.12 -19.24 -4.70
CA LEU A 135 -1.14 -19.50 -6.14
C LEU A 135 -1.59 -18.20 -6.83
N CYS A 136 -1.04 -17.88 -7.99
CA CYS A 136 -1.44 -16.76 -8.82
C CYS A 136 -1.73 -17.31 -10.22
N LEU A 137 -2.97 -17.27 -10.66
CA LEU A 137 -3.39 -17.72 -11.98
C LEU A 137 -3.60 -16.51 -12.89
N ILE A 138 -2.87 -16.42 -14.00
CA ILE A 138 -3.08 -15.41 -15.05
C ILE A 138 -3.69 -16.12 -16.26
N THR A 139 -4.91 -15.74 -16.64
CA THR A 139 -5.64 -16.36 -17.74
C THR A 139 -6.53 -15.35 -18.49
N SER A 140 -6.81 -15.61 -19.76
CA SER A 140 -7.84 -14.87 -20.50
C SER A 140 -9.26 -15.40 -20.25
N ALA A 141 -9.36 -16.63 -19.70
CA ALA A 141 -10.60 -17.36 -19.48
C ALA A 141 -11.48 -17.55 -20.74
N GLN A 142 -10.89 -17.46 -21.94
CA GLN A 142 -11.64 -17.51 -23.22
C GLN A 142 -11.81 -18.93 -23.79
N HIS A 143 -11.10 -19.92 -23.25
CA HIS A 143 -11.02 -21.24 -23.84
C HIS A 143 -11.91 -22.26 -23.13
N PRO A 144 -12.56 -23.19 -23.85
CA PRO A 144 -13.40 -24.22 -23.23
C PRO A 144 -12.58 -25.16 -22.36
N LEU A 145 -13.15 -25.53 -21.21
CA LEU A 145 -12.57 -26.53 -20.31
C LEU A 145 -12.98 -27.94 -20.73
N ARG A 146 -12.12 -28.92 -20.43
CA ARG A 146 -12.46 -30.33 -20.62
C ARG A 146 -13.54 -30.74 -19.64
N ASP A 147 -14.47 -31.56 -20.09
CA ASP A 147 -15.47 -32.14 -19.19
C ASP A 147 -14.81 -33.18 -18.26
N PRO A 148 -15.25 -33.26 -17.00
CA PRO A 148 -14.79 -34.28 -16.06
C PRO A 148 -15.07 -35.69 -16.58
N PRO A 149 -14.21 -36.69 -16.28
CA PRO A 149 -14.59 -38.08 -16.45
C PRO A 149 -15.76 -38.48 -15.55
N GLU A 150 -15.89 -37.87 -14.37
CA GLU A 150 -17.00 -38.04 -13.42
C GLU A 150 -17.38 -36.70 -12.79
N GLY A 151 -18.69 -36.45 -12.65
CA GLY A 151 -19.25 -35.23 -12.03
C GLY A 151 -19.35 -34.03 -12.98
N THR A 152 -19.66 -32.86 -12.42
CA THR A 152 -19.72 -31.58 -13.15
C THR A 152 -18.42 -30.78 -13.01
N LYS A 153 -18.20 -29.78 -13.88
CA LYS A 153 -17.04 -28.87 -13.77
C LYS A 153 -17.08 -28.10 -12.43
N GLU A 154 -18.28 -27.78 -11.95
CA GLU A 154 -18.51 -27.18 -10.64
C GLU A 154 -18.05 -28.09 -9.50
N ASP A 155 -18.29 -29.41 -9.59
CA ASP A 155 -17.83 -30.38 -8.59
C ASP A 155 -16.31 -30.48 -8.55
N GLN A 156 -15.65 -30.38 -9.71
CA GLN A 156 -14.19 -30.30 -9.78
C GLN A 156 -13.66 -29.04 -9.09
N VAL A 157 -14.26 -27.88 -9.38
CA VAL A 157 -13.90 -26.61 -8.74
C VAL A 157 -14.07 -26.70 -7.22
N ASP A 158 -15.16 -27.29 -6.75
CA ASP A 158 -15.42 -27.48 -5.32
C ASP A 158 -14.40 -28.42 -4.67
N THR A 159 -14.03 -29.51 -5.36
CA THR A 159 -13.00 -30.44 -4.89
C THR A 159 -11.64 -29.75 -4.78
N ILE A 160 -11.23 -28.97 -5.79
CA ILE A 160 -9.99 -28.21 -5.79
C ILE A 160 -10.02 -27.17 -4.67
N ALA A 161 -11.12 -26.43 -4.51
CA ALA A 161 -11.27 -25.42 -3.47
C ALA A 161 -11.18 -26.03 -2.06
N ASP A 162 -11.76 -27.21 -1.85
CA ASP A 162 -11.69 -27.91 -0.57
C ASP A 162 -10.26 -28.42 -0.27
N GLN A 163 -9.53 -28.91 -1.28
CA GLN A 163 -8.11 -29.26 -1.12
C GLN A 163 -7.25 -28.03 -0.78
N MET A 164 -7.48 -26.91 -1.46
CA MET A 164 -6.80 -25.65 -1.16
C MET A 164 -7.06 -25.19 0.28
N LYS A 165 -8.31 -25.29 0.77
CA LYS A 165 -8.64 -24.99 2.18
C LYS A 165 -7.93 -25.90 3.17
N ARG A 166 -7.93 -27.22 2.91
CA ARG A 166 -7.26 -28.22 3.77
C ARG A 166 -5.78 -27.92 3.94
N HIS A 167 -5.12 -27.42 2.90
CA HIS A 167 -3.69 -27.11 2.89
C HIS A 167 -3.35 -25.63 3.17
N ASP A 168 -4.34 -24.79 3.56
CA ASP A 168 -4.20 -23.34 3.77
C ASP A 168 -3.54 -22.60 2.58
N ILE A 169 -3.93 -22.98 1.37
CA ILE A 169 -3.48 -22.39 0.11
C ILE A 169 -4.56 -21.42 -0.38
N LYS A 170 -4.15 -20.20 -0.75
CA LYS A 170 -5.03 -19.19 -1.36
C LYS A 170 -4.63 -18.92 -2.81
N MET A 171 -5.57 -18.59 -3.68
CA MET A 171 -5.28 -18.20 -5.06
C MET A 171 -5.62 -16.73 -5.33
N GLU A 172 -4.81 -16.07 -6.14
CA GLU A 172 -5.13 -14.81 -6.80
C GLU A 172 -5.30 -15.12 -8.28
N CYS A 173 -6.47 -14.85 -8.85
CA CYS A 173 -6.74 -15.08 -10.26
C CYS A 173 -6.86 -13.73 -10.96
N ILE A 174 -6.01 -13.49 -11.95
CA ILE A 174 -5.98 -12.29 -12.76
C ILE A 174 -6.50 -12.66 -14.14
N VAL A 175 -7.68 -12.17 -14.47
CA VAL A 175 -8.34 -12.38 -15.75
C VAL A 175 -8.01 -11.22 -16.66
N PHE A 176 -7.10 -11.42 -17.61
CA PHE A 176 -6.69 -10.38 -18.56
C PHE A 176 -7.50 -10.47 -19.86
N ARG A 177 -8.22 -9.39 -20.19
CA ARG A 177 -9.04 -9.28 -21.40
C ARG A 177 -8.83 -7.94 -22.05
N GLU A 178 -8.39 -7.95 -23.30
CA GLU A 178 -8.28 -6.70 -24.06
C GLU A 178 -9.67 -6.07 -24.30
N PRO A 179 -9.75 -4.74 -24.40
CA PRO A 179 -10.98 -4.05 -24.78
C PRO A 179 -11.45 -4.55 -26.16
N GLY A 180 -12.68 -5.05 -26.25
CA GLY A 180 -13.27 -5.51 -27.51
C GLY A 180 -13.47 -7.02 -27.64
N VAL A 181 -13.09 -7.82 -26.66
CA VAL A 181 -13.42 -9.26 -26.63
C VAL A 181 -14.93 -9.44 -26.47
N HIS A 182 -15.58 -10.09 -27.43
CA HIS A 182 -17.01 -10.43 -27.35
C HIS A 182 -17.27 -11.50 -26.29
N HIS A 183 -18.25 -11.25 -25.41
CA HIS A 183 -18.73 -12.26 -24.47
C HIS A 183 -19.38 -13.42 -25.24
N ASN A 184 -18.95 -14.63 -24.94
CA ASN A 184 -19.52 -15.87 -25.42
C ASN A 184 -19.88 -16.77 -24.23
N THR A 185 -20.67 -17.82 -24.49
CA THR A 185 -21.14 -18.76 -23.45
C THR A 185 -19.99 -19.43 -22.69
N VAL A 186 -18.85 -19.65 -23.35
CA VAL A 186 -17.63 -20.21 -22.75
C VAL A 186 -17.01 -19.25 -21.72
N LEU A 187 -16.94 -17.96 -22.04
CA LEU A 187 -16.45 -16.92 -21.13
C LEU A 187 -17.33 -16.81 -19.89
N GLU A 188 -18.66 -16.87 -20.07
CA GLU A 188 -19.62 -16.82 -18.97
C GLU A 188 -19.52 -18.06 -18.07
N GLU A 189 -19.38 -19.26 -18.65
CA GLU A 189 -19.14 -20.50 -17.91
C GLU A 189 -17.84 -20.42 -17.10
N ASN A 190 -16.74 -20.03 -17.74
CA ASN A 190 -15.44 -19.91 -17.09
C ASN A 190 -15.43 -18.84 -15.99
N ASP A 191 -16.05 -17.69 -16.22
CA ASP A 191 -16.22 -16.67 -15.19
C ASP A 191 -17.01 -17.24 -14.01
N ARG A 192 -18.13 -17.94 -14.26
CA ARG A 192 -18.92 -18.57 -13.20
C ARG A 192 -18.08 -19.54 -12.36
N LEU A 193 -17.25 -20.37 -12.99
CA LEU A 193 -16.36 -21.30 -12.31
C LEU A 193 -15.27 -20.57 -11.49
N LEU A 194 -14.69 -19.49 -12.03
CA LEU A 194 -13.75 -18.64 -11.28
C LEU A 194 -14.42 -17.92 -10.09
N TYR A 195 -15.66 -17.47 -10.25
CA TYR A 195 -16.47 -16.89 -9.17
C TYR A 195 -16.85 -17.92 -8.11
N GLN A 196 -17.02 -19.20 -8.47
CA GLN A 196 -17.25 -20.26 -7.50
C GLN A 196 -16.06 -20.45 -6.55
N PHE A 197 -14.82 -20.43 -7.07
CA PHE A 197 -13.62 -20.39 -6.23
C PHE A 197 -13.59 -19.17 -5.27
N ARG A 198 -14.07 -18.01 -5.75
CA ARG A 198 -14.19 -16.79 -4.93
C ARG A 198 -15.23 -16.93 -3.83
N ASN A 199 -16.40 -17.50 -4.11
CA ASN A 199 -17.47 -17.69 -3.13
C ASN A 199 -17.04 -18.62 -1.99
N ARG A 200 -16.18 -19.60 -2.28
CA ARG A 200 -15.55 -20.45 -1.27
C ARG A 200 -14.47 -19.73 -0.43
N SER A 201 -14.21 -18.44 -0.68
CA SER A 201 -13.19 -17.61 -0.02
C SER A 201 -11.74 -18.09 -0.21
N VAL A 202 -11.51 -18.86 -1.27
CA VAL A 202 -10.18 -19.42 -1.60
C VAL A 202 -9.46 -18.52 -2.60
N THR A 203 -10.21 -17.85 -3.48
CA THR A 203 -9.66 -17.08 -4.58
C THR A 203 -10.09 -15.61 -4.58
N LYS A 204 -9.17 -14.70 -4.89
CA LYS A 204 -9.47 -13.32 -5.28
C LYS A 204 -9.38 -13.22 -6.80
N VAL A 205 -10.50 -12.95 -7.47
CA VAL A 205 -10.55 -12.75 -8.93
C VAL A 205 -10.48 -11.26 -9.24
N VAL A 206 -9.57 -10.86 -10.12
CA VAL A 206 -9.37 -9.48 -10.58
C VAL A 206 -9.41 -9.47 -12.11
N HIS A 207 -10.36 -8.76 -12.69
CA HIS A 207 -10.39 -8.52 -14.14
C HIS A 207 -9.52 -7.31 -14.45
N VAL A 208 -8.66 -7.44 -15.46
CA VAL A 208 -7.76 -6.38 -15.92
C VAL A 208 -7.88 -6.23 -17.43
N ASP A 209 -7.87 -4.98 -17.88
CA ASP A 209 -8.13 -4.56 -19.26
C ASP A 209 -6.93 -3.87 -19.92
N SER A 210 -5.87 -3.61 -19.15
CA SER A 210 -4.65 -2.99 -19.64
C SER A 210 -3.40 -3.58 -18.97
N PRO A 211 -2.22 -3.50 -19.61
CA PRO A 211 -0.95 -3.90 -18.99
C PRO A 211 -0.66 -3.15 -17.67
N THR A 212 -1.04 -1.87 -17.56
CA THR A 212 -0.88 -1.08 -16.34
C THR A 212 -1.79 -1.59 -15.22
N SER A 213 -3.04 -1.91 -15.54
CA SER A 213 -3.98 -2.54 -14.60
C SER A 213 -3.47 -3.90 -14.11
N LEU A 214 -2.75 -4.64 -14.97
CA LEU A 214 -2.16 -5.94 -14.66
C LEU A 214 -1.00 -5.83 -13.67
N LEU A 215 -0.11 -4.84 -13.82
CA LEU A 215 0.92 -4.54 -12.82
C LEU A 215 0.30 -4.19 -11.45
N GLY A 216 -0.81 -3.45 -11.46
CA GLY A 216 -1.57 -3.15 -10.24
C GLY A 216 -2.29 -4.34 -9.61
N ALA A 217 -2.72 -5.29 -10.42
CA ALA A 217 -3.38 -6.52 -9.97
C ALA A 217 -2.39 -7.52 -9.36
N LEU A 218 -1.14 -7.52 -9.82
CA LEU A 218 -0.04 -8.27 -9.26
C LEU A 218 0.41 -7.62 -7.95
N LYS A 219 -0.40 -7.79 -6.91
CA LYS A 219 -0.11 -7.19 -5.60
C LYS A 219 1.16 -7.81 -5.01
N THR A 220 2.07 -6.95 -4.57
CA THR A 220 3.20 -7.34 -3.73
C THR A 220 2.69 -8.07 -2.48
N ARG A 221 3.53 -8.96 -1.92
CA ARG A 221 3.19 -9.74 -0.73
C ARG A 221 2.65 -8.82 0.36
N ASN A 222 1.37 -8.99 0.73
CA ASN A 222 0.77 -8.25 1.85
C ASN A 222 1.52 -8.58 3.15
N VAL A 223 2.38 -7.67 3.59
CA VAL A 223 3.03 -7.71 4.90
C VAL A 223 1.99 -7.32 5.94
N ILE A 224 1.93 -8.08 7.04
CA ILE A 224 1.06 -7.70 8.16
C ILE A 224 1.61 -6.39 8.73
N PRO A 225 0.82 -5.31 8.78
CA PRO A 225 1.32 -4.04 9.29
C PRO A 225 1.70 -4.17 10.77
N VAL A 226 2.77 -3.47 11.16
CA VAL A 226 3.17 -3.39 12.56
C VAL A 226 2.35 -2.30 13.23
N THR A 227 1.93 -2.55 14.47
CA THR A 227 1.21 -1.54 15.28
C THR A 227 2.10 -0.36 15.60
N VAL A 228 1.62 0.85 15.31
CA VAL A 228 2.21 2.13 15.74
C VAL A 228 2.08 2.30 17.25
N PHE A 229 0.93 1.91 17.80
CA PHE A 229 0.61 2.01 19.22
C PHE A 229 -0.32 0.89 19.65
N ARG A 230 -0.15 0.47 20.91
CA ARG A 230 -1.05 -0.40 21.67
C ARG A 230 -1.19 0.19 23.07
N GLY A 231 -2.42 0.34 23.52
CA GLY A 231 -2.76 0.86 24.84
C GLY A 231 -4.13 1.53 24.84
N ASP A 232 -4.41 2.26 25.90
CA ASP A 232 -5.74 2.83 26.13
C ASP A 232 -5.97 4.12 25.34
N LEU A 233 -7.20 4.26 24.83
CA LEU A 233 -7.80 5.55 24.52
C LEU A 233 -8.54 6.05 25.77
N GLU A 234 -8.00 7.11 26.38
CA GLU A 234 -8.58 7.70 27.58
C GLU A 234 -9.65 8.74 27.24
N VAL A 235 -10.83 8.56 27.81
CA VAL A 235 -11.93 9.53 27.80
C VAL A 235 -12.15 9.99 29.25
N SER A 236 -11.63 11.18 29.57
CA SER A 236 -11.72 11.75 30.92
C SER A 236 -12.83 12.80 31.01
N SER A 237 -13.41 12.96 32.20
CA SER A 237 -14.34 14.05 32.55
C SER A 237 -13.65 15.41 32.69
N ASN A 238 -12.33 15.44 32.88
CA ASN A 238 -11.52 16.66 32.99
C ASN A 238 -11.06 17.18 31.61
N LEU A 239 -12.00 17.35 30.67
CA LEU A 239 -11.77 17.97 29.35
C LEU A 239 -11.48 19.47 29.51
N LYS A 240 -10.33 19.84 30.08
CA LYS A 240 -9.86 21.22 30.19
C LYS A 240 -8.71 21.44 29.21
N ILE A 241 -9.03 21.94 28.02
CA ILE A 241 -8.03 22.64 27.21
C ILE A 241 -7.80 23.98 27.91
N LYS A 242 -6.71 24.12 28.66
CA LYS A 242 -6.24 25.44 29.09
C LYS A 242 -5.71 26.16 27.85
N VAL A 243 -6.58 26.86 27.14
CA VAL A 243 -6.15 27.89 26.20
C VAL A 243 -5.65 29.05 27.07
N GLY A 244 -4.34 29.31 27.05
CA GLY A 244 -3.82 30.54 27.65
C GLY A 244 -4.41 31.77 26.95
N PRO A 245 -4.41 32.96 27.58
CA PRO A 245 -4.88 34.17 26.92
C PRO A 245 -3.93 34.51 25.76
N VAL A 246 -4.28 34.07 24.55
CA VAL A 246 -3.69 34.64 23.34
C VAL A 246 -4.43 35.96 23.13
N LEU A 247 -3.76 37.07 23.44
CA LEU A 247 -4.20 38.41 23.05
C LEU A 247 -4.08 38.52 21.53
N LEU A 248 -5.07 38.02 20.81
CA LEU A 248 -5.25 38.29 19.40
C LEU A 248 -5.92 39.66 19.28
N SER A 249 -5.12 40.72 19.19
CA SER A 249 -5.61 42.03 18.78
C SER A 249 -5.95 41.99 17.28
N PHE A 250 -7.18 41.61 16.95
CA PHE A 250 -7.72 41.78 15.59
C PHE A 250 -8.55 43.07 15.53
N PRO A 251 -8.18 44.05 14.68
CA PRO A 251 -8.92 45.28 14.53
C PRO A 251 -9.92 45.19 13.37
N TRP A 252 -10.92 44.30 13.41
CA TRP A 252 -12.08 44.38 12.50
C TRP A 252 -13.34 43.81 13.16
N ASN A 253 -14.41 44.61 13.14
CA ASN A 253 -15.76 44.29 13.56
C ASN A 253 -16.27 43.02 12.84
N VAL A 254 -16.30 41.89 13.55
CA VAL A 254 -17.15 40.75 13.20
C VAL A 254 -18.12 40.54 14.35
N SER A 255 -19.32 41.09 14.20
CA SER A 255 -20.48 40.70 14.97
C SER A 255 -20.87 39.28 14.57
N ASN A 256 -20.47 38.27 15.37
CA ASN A 256 -21.18 37.00 15.44
C ASN A 256 -20.87 36.24 16.73
N SER A 257 -21.80 36.40 17.67
CA SER A 257 -22.19 35.50 18.77
C SER A 257 -21.39 34.21 18.98
N TYR A 258 -20.43 34.25 19.91
CA TYR A 258 -20.06 33.08 20.69
C TYR A 258 -21.15 32.85 21.74
N LYS A 259 -22.12 31.97 21.47
CA LYS A 259 -22.97 31.42 22.54
C LYS A 259 -22.13 30.47 23.38
N VAL A 260 -21.48 31.01 24.40
CA VAL A 260 -20.99 30.21 25.52
C VAL A 260 -22.23 29.65 26.21
N TYR A 261 -22.45 28.34 26.14
CA TYR A 261 -23.48 27.68 26.94
C TYR A 261 -23.07 27.73 28.42
N THR A 262 -23.37 28.84 29.11
CA THR A 262 -23.38 28.90 30.57
C THR A 262 -24.72 28.36 31.08
N ASN A 263 -24.85 27.04 31.14
CA ASN A 263 -25.77 26.39 32.07
C ASN A 263 -24.93 25.60 33.08
N SER A 264 -24.29 26.36 33.96
CA SER A 264 -23.18 25.95 34.83
C SER A 264 -23.62 25.46 36.22
N THR A 265 -24.73 24.74 36.33
CA THR A 265 -25.16 24.23 37.65
C THR A 265 -25.60 22.77 37.66
N LEU A 266 -26.09 22.21 36.55
CA LEU A 266 -26.44 20.78 36.46
C LEU A 266 -25.31 19.91 35.89
N LEU A 267 -24.49 20.44 34.96
CA LEU A 267 -23.35 19.69 34.40
C LEU A 267 -22.19 19.48 35.39
N LEU A 268 -22.02 20.40 36.35
CA LEU A 268 -20.96 20.31 37.35
C LEU A 268 -21.23 19.25 38.42
N GLN A 269 -22.50 18.88 38.65
CA GLN A 269 -22.87 17.85 39.62
C GLN A 269 -22.84 16.43 39.03
N PHE A 270 -22.94 16.30 37.71
CA PHE A 270 -22.76 15.00 37.03
C PHE A 270 -21.30 14.71 36.65
N ALA A 271 -20.47 15.75 36.42
CA ALA A 271 -19.06 15.57 36.06
C ALA A 271 -18.16 15.11 37.22
N SER A 272 -18.61 15.23 38.48
CA SER A 272 -17.82 14.85 39.66
C SER A 272 -17.86 13.34 39.99
N TYR A 273 -18.59 12.53 39.21
CA TYR A 273 -18.78 11.09 39.47
C TYR A 273 -18.30 10.15 38.36
N PHE A 274 -17.70 10.66 37.27
CA PHE A 274 -17.19 9.79 36.21
C PHE A 274 -15.70 9.52 36.35
N GLU A 275 -15.39 8.26 36.67
CA GLU A 275 -14.11 7.59 36.43
C GLU A 275 -13.63 7.86 34.99
N THR A 276 -12.32 8.04 34.82
CA THR A 276 -11.74 8.11 33.47
C THR A 276 -12.02 6.79 32.75
N VAL A 277 -12.76 6.84 31.64
CA VAL A 277 -13.08 5.66 30.86
C VAL A 277 -11.90 5.34 29.96
N ARG A 278 -11.46 4.08 29.99
CA ARG A 278 -10.35 3.58 29.17
C ARG A 278 -10.83 2.37 28.38
N PHE A 279 -10.44 2.33 27.11
CA PHE A 279 -10.61 1.13 26.30
C PHE A 279 -9.42 0.94 25.39
N GLU A 280 -9.04 -0.32 25.21
CA GLU A 280 -7.81 -0.70 24.52
C GLU A 280 -7.97 -0.56 23.00
N VAL A 281 -7.05 0.19 22.41
CA VAL A 281 -7.01 0.44 20.97
C VAL A 281 -5.64 0.11 20.39
N TRP A 282 -5.65 -0.42 19.18
CA TRP A 282 -4.45 -0.66 18.40
C TRP A 282 -4.44 0.28 17.20
N VAL A 283 -3.28 0.87 16.93
CA VAL A 283 -3.12 1.84 15.85
C VAL A 283 -2.22 1.26 14.78
N TYR A 284 -2.68 1.30 13.53
CA TYR A 284 -1.94 0.84 12.36
C TYR A 284 -1.76 1.96 11.36
N LYS A 285 -0.67 1.94 10.60
CA LYS A 285 -0.56 2.82 9.42
C LYS A 285 -1.53 2.35 8.34
N LYS A 286 -2.36 3.26 7.83
CA LYS A 286 -3.22 3.00 6.66
C LYS A 286 -2.48 3.36 5.37
N THR A 287 -1.79 4.49 5.39
CA THR A 287 -0.92 4.94 4.31
C THR A 287 0.50 5.06 4.82
N ALA A 288 1.48 4.88 3.94
CA ALA A 288 2.87 5.17 4.20
C ALA A 288 3.53 5.52 2.86
N GLU A 289 4.39 6.52 2.87
CA GLU A 289 5.28 6.78 1.74
C GLU A 289 6.26 5.60 1.56
N GLU A 290 6.24 4.99 0.38
CA GLU A 290 7.20 3.96 -0.01
C GLU A 290 8.51 4.64 -0.41
N LYS A 291 9.61 4.30 0.26
CA LYS A 291 10.93 4.93 0.06
C LYS A 291 11.89 3.97 -0.62
N PHE A 292 12.74 4.53 -1.48
CA PHE A 292 13.82 3.77 -2.10
C PHE A 292 14.78 3.18 -1.06
N PRO A 293 15.37 2.00 -1.34
CA PRO A 293 16.50 1.50 -0.60
C PRO A 293 17.64 2.52 -0.55
N THR A 294 18.31 2.62 0.60
CA THR A 294 19.45 3.54 0.74
C THR A 294 20.64 3.01 -0.05
N LEU A 295 21.16 3.83 -0.97
CA LEU A 295 22.40 3.53 -1.69
C LEU A 295 23.61 3.77 -0.79
N LYS A 296 24.51 2.78 -0.72
CA LYS A 296 25.81 2.90 -0.04
C LYS A 296 26.90 3.30 -1.03
N LYS A 297 27.87 4.11 -0.60
CA LYS A 297 29.05 4.43 -1.41
C LYS A 297 29.95 3.19 -1.54
N TYR A 298 30.37 2.91 -2.77
CA TYR A 298 31.27 1.81 -3.12
C TYR A 298 32.59 2.37 -3.65
N SER A 299 33.71 1.70 -3.37
CA SER A 299 35.02 2.07 -3.91
C SER A 299 35.64 0.95 -4.73
N ASP A 300 35.96 1.26 -5.99
CA ASP A 300 36.68 0.37 -6.91
C ASP A 300 38.18 0.25 -6.58
N LYS A 301 38.68 1.04 -5.62
CA LYS A 301 40.11 1.09 -5.26
C LYS A 301 40.53 0.00 -4.28
N ALA A 302 39.59 -0.76 -3.71
CA ALA A 302 39.96 -1.86 -2.84
C ALA A 302 40.50 -3.05 -3.68
N PRO A 303 41.58 -3.73 -3.23
CA PRO A 303 42.23 -4.76 -4.04
C PRO A 303 41.26 -5.89 -4.42
N PRO A 304 41.14 -6.24 -5.72
CA PRO A 304 40.20 -7.27 -6.18
C PRO A 304 40.56 -8.69 -5.68
N SER A 305 41.75 -8.87 -5.09
CA SER A 305 42.25 -10.14 -4.58
C SER A 305 41.86 -10.47 -3.13
N ASP A 306 41.34 -9.50 -2.36
CA ASP A 306 41.00 -9.71 -0.95
C ASP A 306 39.51 -10.02 -0.78
N LYS A 307 39.20 -11.29 -0.47
CA LYS A 307 37.83 -11.78 -0.27
C LYS A 307 37.13 -11.15 0.95
N PHE A 308 37.85 -10.43 1.81
CA PHE A 308 37.31 -9.78 3.00
C PHE A 308 37.28 -8.25 2.90
N ALA A 309 37.73 -7.65 1.80
CA ALA A 309 37.62 -6.22 1.60
C ALA A 309 36.15 -5.82 1.44
N SER A 310 35.63 -4.99 2.35
CA SER A 310 34.20 -4.66 2.36
C SER A 310 33.78 -3.69 1.25
N HIS A 311 34.74 -3.07 0.53
CA HIS A 311 34.54 -1.96 -0.42
C HIS A 311 33.70 -0.79 0.13
N GLU A 312 33.43 -0.76 1.45
CA GLU A 312 32.62 0.27 2.11
C GLU A 312 33.45 1.52 2.36
N VAL A 313 32.92 2.68 1.94
CA VAL A 313 33.56 3.98 2.17
C VAL A 313 33.13 4.54 3.53
N LYS A 314 34.09 4.81 4.42
CA LYS A 314 33.87 5.56 5.66
C LYS A 314 34.18 7.04 5.43
N VAL A 315 33.36 7.91 6.00
CA VAL A 315 33.52 9.38 5.92
C VAL A 315 33.73 9.91 7.33
N ASP A 316 34.88 10.53 7.57
CA ASP A 316 35.20 11.20 8.82
C ASP A 316 35.16 12.72 8.62
N TYR A 317 34.68 13.44 9.65
CA TYR A 317 34.50 14.89 9.62
C TYR A 317 35.40 15.57 10.63
N GLU A 318 36.20 16.53 10.16
CA GLU A 318 36.99 17.42 11.01
C GLU A 318 36.31 18.80 11.11
N TYR A 319 36.24 19.33 12.33
CA TYR A 319 35.69 20.67 12.59
C TYR A 319 36.83 21.61 12.94
N ARG A 320 36.94 22.71 12.21
CA ARG A 320 38.02 23.70 12.36
C ARG A 320 37.46 25.00 12.94
N SER A 321 38.32 25.77 13.62
CA SER A 321 37.96 27.10 14.12
C SER A 321 37.70 28.06 12.95
N VAL A 322 36.69 28.93 13.11
CA VAL A 322 36.40 29.99 12.12
C VAL A 322 37.47 31.09 12.16
N VAL A 323 38.07 31.34 13.34
CA VAL A 323 39.11 32.36 13.53
C VAL A 323 40.48 31.84 13.09
N GLU A 324 40.74 30.55 13.33
CA GLU A 324 42.02 29.88 13.04
C GLU A 324 41.76 28.61 12.21
N PRO A 325 41.70 28.69 10.87
CA PRO A 325 41.32 27.56 10.02
C PRO A 325 42.24 26.34 10.09
N ASP A 326 43.47 26.50 10.55
CA ASP A 326 44.44 25.40 10.72
C ASP A 326 44.24 24.61 12.02
N LYS A 327 43.43 25.14 12.95
CA LYS A 327 43.19 24.53 14.25
C LYS A 327 41.95 23.65 14.23
N VAL A 328 42.16 22.34 14.37
CA VAL A 328 41.09 21.36 14.57
C VAL A 328 40.58 21.44 16.01
N VAL A 329 39.27 21.60 16.18
CA VAL A 329 38.61 21.67 17.49
C VAL A 329 38.19 20.27 17.90
N PRO A 330 38.63 19.71 19.03
CA PRO A 330 38.30 18.34 19.43
C PRO A 330 36.85 18.24 19.96
N PRO A 331 36.20 17.05 19.92
CA PRO A 331 34.78 16.90 20.24
C PRO A 331 34.35 17.35 21.64
N ASP A 332 35.24 17.23 22.64
CA ASP A 332 35.05 17.64 24.04
C ASP A 332 34.95 19.16 24.22
N GLN A 333 35.56 19.93 23.32
CA GLN A 333 35.50 21.40 23.33
C GLN A 333 34.31 21.95 22.52
N ARG A 334 33.46 21.07 21.97
CA ARG A 334 32.33 21.46 21.14
C ARG A 334 31.04 21.46 21.96
N ILE A 335 30.33 22.58 21.92
CA ILE A 335 28.97 22.71 22.47
C ILE A 335 28.00 23.06 21.34
N LYS A 336 26.75 22.58 21.44
CA LYS A 336 25.71 22.94 20.46
C LYS A 336 25.24 24.37 20.72
N GLY A 337 25.33 25.21 19.70
CA GLY A 337 24.75 26.55 19.69
C GLY A 337 23.38 26.53 19.02
N TYR A 338 22.40 27.17 19.64
CA TYR A 338 21.07 27.38 19.09
C TYR A 338 20.87 28.86 18.78
N LEU A 339 20.29 29.16 17.62
CA LEU A 339 19.98 30.54 17.26
C LEU A 339 18.73 31.02 18.00
N TYR A 340 18.84 32.16 18.67
CA TYR A 340 17.72 32.88 19.26
C TYR A 340 17.75 34.32 18.75
N GLY A 341 17.03 34.55 17.65
CA GLY A 341 17.17 35.77 16.86
C GLY A 341 18.61 35.89 16.31
N PRO A 342 19.29 37.04 16.47
CA PRO A 342 20.66 37.23 16.00
C PRO A 342 21.72 36.59 16.90
N GLN A 343 21.37 36.14 18.11
CA GLN A 343 22.32 35.61 19.10
C GLN A 343 22.44 34.08 19.01
N VAL A 344 23.65 33.57 19.22
CA VAL A 344 23.91 32.13 19.38
C VAL A 344 23.94 31.82 20.87
N VAL A 345 23.00 31.00 21.34
CA VAL A 345 22.92 30.55 22.73
C VAL A 345 23.53 29.14 22.82
N PRO A 346 24.70 28.95 23.47
CA PRO A 346 25.26 27.64 23.70
C PRO A 346 24.46 26.92 24.78
N ILE A 347 24.02 25.69 24.52
CA ILE A 347 23.33 24.85 25.52
C ILE A 347 24.00 23.49 25.56
N SER A 348 24.40 23.05 26.75
CA SER A 348 25.04 21.74 26.93
C SER A 348 24.02 20.61 26.78
N SER A 349 24.49 19.40 26.49
CA SER A 349 23.62 18.21 26.40
C SER A 349 22.89 17.94 27.72
N ALA A 350 23.54 18.14 28.87
CA ALA A 350 22.95 17.94 30.18
C ALA A 350 21.83 18.94 30.50
N GLU A 351 22.06 20.24 30.23
CA GLU A 351 21.04 21.28 30.40
C GLU A 351 19.85 21.02 29.49
N TRP A 352 20.10 20.69 28.21
CA TRP A 352 19.05 20.39 27.24
C TRP A 352 18.17 19.22 27.69
N GLU A 353 18.77 18.16 28.23
CA GLU A 353 18.06 16.98 28.75
C GLU A 353 17.23 17.27 30.01
N ALA A 354 17.63 18.28 30.79
CA ALA A 354 16.89 18.74 31.96
C ALA A 354 15.68 19.60 31.57
N VAL A 355 15.84 20.52 30.62
CA VAL A 355 14.79 21.48 30.22
C VAL A 355 13.82 20.93 29.17
N LYS A 356 14.18 19.88 28.43
CA LYS A 356 13.32 19.34 27.38
C LYS A 356 11.97 18.88 27.93
N PHE A 357 10.92 19.19 27.19
CA PHE A 357 9.58 18.69 27.46
C PHE A 357 9.53 17.16 27.35
N LYS A 358 9.02 16.48 28.38
CA LYS A 358 8.92 15.01 28.48
C LYS A 358 7.45 14.59 28.55
N PRO A 359 6.79 14.33 27.41
CA PRO A 359 5.39 13.96 27.42
C PRO A 359 5.16 12.51 27.86
N GLU A 360 4.06 12.29 28.58
CA GLU A 360 3.59 10.95 28.94
C GLU A 360 3.03 10.22 27.71
N LYS A 361 3.41 8.94 27.54
CA LYS A 361 2.86 8.03 26.51
C LYS A 361 1.37 7.82 26.75
N GLY A 362 0.57 7.86 25.69
CA GLY A 362 -0.86 7.57 25.76
C GLY A 362 -1.66 8.34 24.72
N VAL A 363 -2.90 7.92 24.54
CA VAL A 363 -3.87 8.61 23.70
C VAL A 363 -4.99 9.16 24.59
N LYS A 364 -5.17 10.48 24.57
CA LYS A 364 -6.17 11.17 25.39
C LYS A 364 -7.14 11.94 24.50
N LEU A 365 -8.44 11.68 24.65
CA LEU A 365 -9.48 12.46 24.00
C LEU A 365 -9.57 13.84 24.63
N LEU A 366 -9.51 14.88 23.80
CA LEU A 366 -9.56 16.27 24.24
C LEU A 366 -10.94 16.91 24.03
N GLY A 367 -11.70 16.43 23.05
CA GLY A 367 -13.05 16.90 22.79
C GLY A 367 -13.60 16.45 21.44
N PHE A 368 -14.83 16.86 21.16
CA PHE A 368 -15.49 16.64 19.88
C PHE A 368 -15.75 17.98 19.19
N THR A 369 -15.67 17.99 17.86
CA THR A 369 -15.95 19.15 17.02
C THR A 369 -16.79 18.74 15.81
N ASP A 370 -17.38 19.70 15.11
CA ASP A 370 -18.10 19.45 13.87
C ASP A 370 -17.16 18.94 12.77
N ARG A 371 -17.61 17.96 12.00
CA ARG A 371 -16.80 17.42 10.89
C ARG A 371 -16.43 18.48 9.85
N SER A 372 -17.29 19.49 9.65
CA SER A 372 -17.06 20.61 8.75
C SER A 372 -15.96 21.57 9.23
N SER A 373 -15.69 21.64 10.54
CA SER A 373 -14.63 22.48 11.10
C SER A 373 -13.22 21.97 10.76
N ILE A 374 -13.11 20.71 10.33
CA ILE A 374 -11.85 20.06 10.06
C ILE A 374 -11.64 19.98 8.55
N LEU A 375 -10.87 20.92 8.05
CA LEU A 375 -10.56 21.03 6.63
C LEU A 375 -9.53 19.97 6.21
N ARG A 376 -9.81 19.27 5.10
CA ARG A 376 -8.94 18.19 4.59
C ARG A 376 -7.51 18.66 4.33
N HIS A 377 -7.33 19.91 3.90
CA HIS A 377 -6.00 20.49 3.63
C HIS A 377 -5.18 20.80 4.89
N HIS A 378 -5.77 20.69 6.09
CA HIS A 378 -5.01 20.77 7.34
C HIS A 378 -4.32 19.44 7.70
N PHE A 379 -4.69 18.32 7.07
CA PHE A 379 -4.10 17.04 7.44
C PHE A 379 -2.59 17.02 7.16
N MET A 380 -1.84 16.63 8.18
CA MET A 380 -0.41 16.41 8.13
C MET A 380 -0.10 14.92 8.21
N LYS A 381 1.05 14.53 7.64
CA LYS A 381 1.63 13.17 7.71
C LYS A 381 0.71 12.07 7.13
N ASP A 382 1.16 10.83 7.29
CA ASP A 382 0.43 9.63 6.91
C ASP A 382 -0.84 9.42 7.74
N ALA A 383 -1.88 8.85 7.12
CA ALA A 383 -3.10 8.44 7.80
C ALA A 383 -2.90 7.14 8.59
N CYS A 384 -3.45 7.09 9.80
CA CYS A 384 -3.48 5.88 10.62
C CYS A 384 -4.91 5.39 10.82
N LEU A 385 -5.05 4.12 11.21
CA LEU A 385 -6.31 3.48 11.55
C LEU A 385 -6.28 3.08 13.02
N PHE A 386 -7.28 3.54 13.78
CA PHE A 386 -7.53 3.10 15.15
C PHE A 386 -8.56 2.00 15.12
N ILE A 387 -8.19 0.82 15.61
CA ILE A 387 -9.08 -0.31 15.76
C ILE A 387 -9.20 -0.68 17.25
N PRO A 388 -10.32 -1.25 17.70
CA PRO A 388 -10.38 -1.86 19.03
C PRO A 388 -9.36 -3.00 19.10
N GLU A 389 -8.88 -3.33 20.31
CA GLU A 389 -8.03 -4.50 20.48
C GLU A 389 -8.70 -5.78 19.90
N PRO A 390 -8.03 -6.50 18.99
CA PRO A 390 -8.57 -7.73 18.43
C PRO A 390 -8.85 -8.78 19.52
N GLY A 391 -10.09 -9.25 19.59
CA GLY A 391 -10.54 -10.22 20.59
C GLY A 391 -11.17 -9.60 21.85
N ASN A 392 -11.03 -8.29 22.07
CA ASN A 392 -11.64 -7.60 23.19
C ASN A 392 -13.06 -7.09 22.84
N THR A 393 -14.08 -7.80 23.32
CA THR A 393 -15.49 -7.47 23.06
C THR A 393 -15.93 -6.15 23.68
N LYS A 394 -15.40 -5.79 24.86
CA LYS A 394 -15.72 -4.52 25.54
C LYS A 394 -15.16 -3.33 24.75
N ALA A 395 -13.90 -3.42 24.32
CA ALA A 395 -13.28 -2.39 23.49
C ALA A 395 -13.99 -2.25 22.13
N THR A 396 -14.38 -3.37 21.51
CA THR A 396 -15.14 -3.38 20.25
C THR A 396 -16.47 -2.64 20.39
N LEU A 397 -17.22 -2.93 21.44
CA LEU A 397 -18.50 -2.28 21.72
C LEU A 397 -18.33 -0.77 21.96
N ALA A 398 -17.33 -0.38 22.76
CA ALA A 398 -17.06 1.02 23.09
C ALA A 398 -16.67 1.83 21.84
N VAL A 399 -15.72 1.32 21.03
CA VAL A 399 -15.30 1.97 19.78
C VAL A 399 -16.47 2.10 18.81
N SER A 400 -17.27 1.04 18.63
CA SER A 400 -18.43 1.06 17.74
C SER A 400 -19.51 2.03 18.20
N ALA A 401 -19.82 2.08 19.50
CA ALA A 401 -20.78 3.02 20.06
C ALA A 401 -20.35 4.48 19.81
N ILE A 402 -19.09 4.80 20.06
CA ILE A 402 -18.55 6.15 19.83
C ILE A 402 -18.53 6.49 18.34
N ALA A 403 -18.04 5.58 17.48
CA ALA A 403 -17.97 5.81 16.04
C ALA A 403 -19.34 6.07 15.41
N ARG A 404 -20.36 5.30 15.81
CA ARG A 404 -21.73 5.46 15.33
C ARG A 404 -22.37 6.74 15.85
N ALA A 405 -22.19 7.07 17.12
CA ALA A 405 -22.68 8.33 17.68
C ALA A 405 -22.04 9.56 16.98
N MET A 406 -20.72 9.52 16.77
CA MET A 406 -20.01 10.57 16.03
C MET A 406 -20.52 10.72 14.60
N HIS A 407 -20.81 9.61 13.91
CA HIS A 407 -21.36 9.66 12.56
C HIS A 407 -22.77 10.24 12.52
N GLN A 408 -23.66 9.81 13.41
CA GLN A 408 -25.04 10.31 13.51
C GLN A 408 -25.07 11.82 13.82
N MET A 409 -24.17 12.29 14.68
CA MET A 409 -24.08 13.70 15.06
C MET A 409 -23.19 14.54 14.14
N ASN A 410 -22.63 13.95 13.07
CA ASN A 410 -21.65 14.58 12.18
C ASN A 410 -20.47 15.25 12.91
N LYS A 411 -19.95 14.56 13.94
CA LYS A 411 -18.82 15.02 14.77
C LYS A 411 -17.53 14.27 14.44
N ALA A 412 -16.42 14.90 14.78
CA ALA A 412 -15.08 14.33 14.79
C ALA A 412 -14.46 14.52 16.18
N ALA A 413 -13.54 13.64 16.58
CA ALA A 413 -12.90 13.68 17.88
C ALA A 413 -11.47 14.21 17.76
N VAL A 414 -11.07 15.08 18.68
CA VAL A 414 -9.72 15.64 18.73
C VAL A 414 -8.95 14.95 19.84
N VAL A 415 -7.76 14.44 19.52
CA VAL A 415 -6.98 13.59 20.42
C VAL A 415 -5.52 14.06 20.53
N ARG A 416 -4.97 13.92 21.73
CA ARG A 416 -3.54 13.99 22.01
C ARG A 416 -2.96 12.59 21.93
N CYS A 417 -1.93 12.40 21.11
CA CYS A 417 -1.27 11.11 20.91
C CYS A 417 0.23 11.18 21.20
N VAL A 418 0.71 10.28 22.04
CA VAL A 418 2.14 10.02 22.26
C VAL A 418 2.37 8.52 22.15
N TRP A 419 3.04 8.10 21.09
CA TRP A 419 3.08 6.71 20.66
C TRP A 419 4.07 5.87 21.47
N ARG A 420 5.22 6.46 21.84
CA ARG A 420 6.32 5.75 22.50
C ARG A 420 6.74 6.46 23.80
N GLN A 421 7.23 5.69 24.76
CA GLN A 421 7.85 6.24 25.97
C GLN A 421 9.15 6.97 25.58
N GLY A 422 9.36 8.16 26.13
CA GLY A 422 10.53 8.99 25.79
C GLY A 422 10.44 9.71 24.44
N GLN A 423 9.30 9.64 23.74
CA GLN A 423 9.03 10.46 22.56
C GLN A 423 9.03 11.95 22.97
N GLY A 424 9.85 12.79 22.33
CA GLY A 424 9.98 14.21 22.71
C GLY A 424 8.85 15.12 22.21
N ASN A 425 8.04 14.66 21.25
CA ASN A 425 6.96 15.43 20.64
C ASN A 425 5.59 14.81 20.91
N VAL A 426 4.56 15.65 20.90
CA VAL A 426 3.16 15.23 20.98
C VAL A 426 2.58 15.30 19.58
N ALA A 427 1.87 14.26 19.15
CA ALA A 427 1.04 14.33 17.95
C ALA A 427 -0.36 14.80 18.35
N PHE A 428 -0.82 15.87 17.73
CA PHE A 428 -2.19 16.33 17.83
C PHE A 428 -2.94 15.82 16.60
N GLY A 429 -4.15 15.29 16.75
CA GLY A 429 -4.84 14.76 15.58
C GLY A 429 -6.34 14.60 15.77
N VAL A 430 -6.98 14.23 14.67
CA VAL A 430 -8.42 14.02 14.57
C VAL A 430 -8.73 12.56 14.33
N LEU A 431 -9.72 12.04 15.04
CA LEU A 431 -10.41 10.79 14.75
C LEU A 431 -11.70 11.07 14.00
N THR A 432 -11.78 10.54 12.77
CA THR A 432 -12.99 10.55 11.94
C THR A 432 -13.62 9.16 11.95
N PRO A 433 -14.95 9.03 12.19
CA PRO A 433 -15.59 7.73 12.29
C PRO A 433 -15.58 7.00 10.95
N ASN A 434 -15.17 5.74 10.97
CA ASN A 434 -15.17 4.82 9.84
C ASN A 434 -16.10 3.63 10.17
N ILE A 435 -17.35 3.74 9.72
CA ILE A 435 -18.38 2.72 9.96
C ILE A 435 -18.27 1.63 8.90
N SER A 436 -18.25 0.39 9.34
CA SER A 436 -18.29 -0.74 8.43
C SER A 436 -19.73 -1.07 8.03
N SER A 437 -19.96 -1.25 6.72
CA SER A 437 -21.21 -1.79 6.17
C SER A 437 -21.24 -3.32 6.07
N VAL A 438 -20.08 -3.98 6.25
CA VAL A 438 -19.91 -5.42 6.06
C VAL A 438 -19.98 -6.14 7.42
N ASN A 439 -20.85 -7.15 7.51
CA ASN A 439 -20.93 -8.04 8.66
C ASN A 439 -19.55 -8.69 8.90
N ASN A 440 -19.08 -8.70 10.16
CA ASN A 440 -17.75 -9.14 10.61
C ASN A 440 -16.57 -8.18 10.45
N VAL A 441 -16.76 -6.96 9.94
CA VAL A 441 -15.73 -5.91 10.01
C VAL A 441 -16.13 -4.90 11.08
N GLN A 442 -15.24 -4.68 12.04
CA GLN A 442 -15.46 -3.81 13.18
C GLN A 442 -15.38 -2.33 12.76
N ASP A 443 -16.17 -1.49 13.44
CA ASP A 443 -16.07 -0.04 13.30
C ASP A 443 -14.69 0.45 13.80
N SER A 444 -14.20 1.53 13.20
CA SER A 444 -12.86 2.05 13.44
C SER A 444 -12.82 3.59 13.30
N PHE A 445 -11.65 4.18 13.54
CA PHE A 445 -11.43 5.61 13.26
C PHE A 445 -10.25 5.83 12.31
N TYR A 446 -10.43 6.75 11.37
CA TYR A 446 -9.30 7.34 10.64
C TYR A 446 -8.66 8.41 11.51
N PHE A 447 -7.35 8.29 11.70
CA PHE A 447 -6.54 9.27 12.40
C PHE A 447 -5.68 10.06 11.41
N ASN A 448 -5.83 11.38 11.42
CA ASN A 448 -4.97 12.29 10.69
C ASN A 448 -4.34 13.27 11.68
N VAL A 449 -3.04 13.57 11.51
CA VAL A 449 -2.36 14.57 12.34
C VAL A 449 -2.85 15.95 11.91
N LEU A 450 -3.10 16.82 12.88
CA LEU A 450 -3.47 18.21 12.67
C LEU A 450 -2.26 19.11 12.93
N PRO A 451 -2.21 20.30 12.31
CA PRO A 451 -1.12 21.24 12.48
C PRO A 451 -1.21 21.92 13.84
N PHE A 452 -0.05 22.28 14.39
CA PHE A 452 0.02 23.28 15.44
C PHE A 452 -0.12 24.69 14.83
N ALA A 453 -0.32 25.70 15.68
CA ALA A 453 -0.46 27.08 15.21
C ALA A 453 0.78 27.53 14.42
N GLU A 454 1.95 27.05 14.80
CA GLU A 454 3.25 27.35 14.18
C GLU A 454 3.45 26.65 12.82
N ASP A 455 2.68 25.61 12.53
CA ASP A 455 2.73 24.89 11.24
C ASP A 455 1.90 25.59 10.16
N ILE A 456 0.95 26.46 10.55
CA ILE A 456 0.06 27.17 9.64
C ILE A 456 0.80 28.36 9.02
N ARG A 457 0.76 28.46 7.69
CA ARG A 457 1.32 29.59 6.94
C ARG A 457 0.20 30.44 6.36
N GLU A 458 0.07 31.65 6.85
CA GLU A 458 -0.94 32.61 6.38
C GLU A 458 -0.41 33.40 5.18
N PHE A 459 -0.69 32.90 3.98
CA PHE A 459 -0.44 33.64 2.73
C PHE A 459 -1.72 34.33 2.28
N GLN A 460 -1.63 35.63 2.08
CA GLN A 460 -2.74 36.42 1.57
C GLN A 460 -2.73 36.41 0.05
N PHE A 461 -3.80 35.89 -0.54
CA PHE A 461 -4.04 35.92 -1.99
C PHE A 461 -5.28 36.75 -2.29
N ARG A 462 -5.25 37.51 -3.40
CA ARG A 462 -6.42 38.27 -3.86
C ARG A 462 -7.53 37.31 -4.29
N SER A 463 -8.77 37.59 -3.89
CA SER A 463 -9.93 36.82 -4.35
C SER A 463 -10.13 36.96 -5.85
N PHE A 464 -10.33 35.85 -6.57
CA PHE A 464 -10.63 35.87 -8.01
C PHE A 464 -11.92 36.62 -8.33
N SER A 465 -12.91 36.62 -7.45
CA SER A 465 -14.17 37.38 -7.61
C SER A 465 -13.98 38.90 -7.54
N SER A 466 -12.85 39.37 -6.99
CA SER A 466 -12.51 40.80 -6.89
C SER A 466 -11.71 41.31 -8.09
N LEU A 467 -11.44 40.45 -9.08
CA LEU A 467 -10.75 40.84 -10.31
C LEU A 467 -11.67 41.65 -11.22
N PRO A 468 -11.11 42.58 -12.02
CA PRO A 468 -11.90 43.39 -12.95
C PRO A 468 -12.65 42.50 -13.94
N SER A 469 -13.77 43.00 -14.48
CA SER A 469 -14.61 42.27 -15.45
C SER A 469 -13.83 41.80 -16.69
N SER A 470 -12.75 42.50 -17.06
CA SER A 470 -11.85 42.11 -18.15
C SER A 470 -11.09 40.79 -17.90
N SER A 471 -10.99 40.36 -16.64
CA SER A 471 -10.32 39.13 -16.22
C SER A 471 -11.29 38.07 -15.70
N GLN A 472 -12.60 38.36 -15.72
CA GLN A 472 -13.62 37.35 -15.47
C GLN A 472 -13.85 36.53 -16.74
N PRO A 473 -14.12 35.23 -16.64
CA PRO A 473 -14.41 34.41 -17.80
C PRO A 473 -15.69 34.88 -18.49
N THR A 474 -15.69 34.91 -19.81
CA THR A 474 -16.92 35.11 -20.60
C THR A 474 -17.81 33.87 -20.53
N GLU A 475 -19.09 33.99 -20.87
CA GLU A 475 -20.01 32.83 -20.93
C GLU A 475 -19.50 31.74 -21.89
N GLU A 476 -18.97 32.14 -23.05
CA GLU A 476 -18.36 31.21 -24.01
C GLU A 476 -17.14 30.48 -23.43
N GLN A 477 -16.28 31.18 -22.66
CA GLN A 477 -15.13 30.56 -22.00
C GLN A 477 -15.54 29.60 -20.89
N GLN A 478 -16.57 29.95 -20.13
CA GLN A 478 -17.12 29.09 -19.09
C GLN A 478 -17.75 27.84 -19.70
N GLU A 479 -18.54 27.98 -20.77
CA GLU A 479 -19.14 26.85 -21.48
C GLU A 479 -18.07 25.95 -22.10
N ALA A 480 -17.04 26.52 -22.71
CA ALA A 480 -15.90 25.75 -23.24
C ALA A 480 -15.17 24.97 -22.13
N ALA A 481 -14.96 25.58 -20.96
CA ALA A 481 -14.33 24.94 -19.80
C ALA A 481 -15.23 23.82 -19.24
N ASP A 482 -16.54 24.05 -19.11
CA ASP A 482 -17.49 23.05 -18.64
C ASP A 482 -17.55 21.85 -19.58
N ASN A 483 -17.54 22.10 -20.90
CA ASN A 483 -17.49 21.05 -21.92
C ASN A 483 -16.17 20.26 -21.86
N LEU A 484 -15.04 20.93 -21.62
CA LEU A 484 -13.75 20.28 -21.43
C LEU A 484 -13.75 19.36 -20.20
N VAL A 485 -14.29 19.82 -19.06
CA VAL A 485 -14.40 19.02 -17.83
C VAL A 485 -15.29 17.79 -18.06
N LYS A 486 -16.43 17.95 -18.75
CA LYS A 486 -17.32 16.82 -19.10
C LYS A 486 -16.65 15.81 -20.03
N MET A 487 -15.86 16.27 -20.99
CA MET A 487 -15.12 15.39 -21.91
C MET A 487 -14.02 14.58 -21.23
N LEU A 488 -13.41 15.12 -20.16
CA LEU A 488 -12.30 14.52 -19.43
C LEU A 488 -12.72 13.87 -18.10
N ASP A 489 -14.01 13.56 -17.93
CA ASP A 489 -14.50 12.89 -16.72
C ASP A 489 -13.95 11.45 -16.62
N LEU A 490 -13.20 11.20 -15.55
CA LEU A 490 -12.58 9.90 -15.26
C LEU A 490 -13.43 9.02 -14.33
N ALA A 491 -14.56 9.52 -13.83
CA ALA A 491 -15.42 8.81 -12.89
C ALA A 491 -16.91 8.85 -13.30
N PRO A 492 -17.27 8.41 -14.52
CA PRO A 492 -18.67 8.28 -14.92
C PRO A 492 -19.44 7.35 -13.95
N PRO A 493 -20.77 7.55 -13.81
CA PRO A 493 -21.57 6.80 -12.85
C PRO A 493 -21.39 5.28 -12.97
N GLY A 494 -20.93 4.65 -11.89
CA GLY A 494 -20.73 3.20 -11.82
C GLY A 494 -19.38 2.69 -12.35
N ARG A 495 -18.50 3.55 -12.89
CA ARG A 495 -17.17 3.14 -13.33
C ARG A 495 -16.14 4.26 -13.14
N GLU A 496 -15.14 3.98 -12.31
CA GLU A 496 -13.90 4.76 -12.30
C GLU A 496 -12.95 4.22 -13.37
N VAL A 497 -12.61 5.06 -14.36
CA VAL A 497 -11.80 4.70 -15.52
C VAL A 497 -10.32 4.63 -15.16
N LEU A 498 -9.84 5.60 -14.39
CA LEU A 498 -8.46 5.64 -13.91
C LEU A 498 -8.45 5.38 -12.40
N LYS A 499 -7.71 4.35 -11.96
CA LYS A 499 -7.62 3.97 -10.54
C LYS A 499 -6.19 4.07 -10.00
N PRO A 500 -5.73 5.27 -9.62
CA PRO A 500 -4.36 5.49 -9.18
C PRO A 500 -3.98 4.65 -7.96
N GLU A 501 -4.92 4.30 -7.08
CA GLU A 501 -4.65 3.47 -5.90
C GLU A 501 -4.24 2.03 -6.22
N PHE A 502 -4.48 1.59 -7.47
CA PHE A 502 -3.97 0.32 -7.98
C PHE A 502 -2.75 0.50 -8.88
N THR A 503 -2.32 1.73 -9.18
CA THR A 503 -1.12 1.96 -9.99
C THR A 503 0.11 2.01 -9.08
N PRO A 504 1.10 1.12 -9.26
CA PRO A 504 2.33 1.15 -8.46
C PRO A 504 3.15 2.42 -8.74
N ASN A 505 4.07 2.77 -7.84
CA ASN A 505 4.97 3.91 -8.05
C ASN A 505 5.91 3.61 -9.24
N PRO A 506 5.80 4.33 -10.38
CA PRO A 506 6.57 4.02 -11.58
C PRO A 506 8.08 4.17 -11.35
N MET A 507 8.52 5.02 -10.42
CA MET A 507 9.93 5.22 -10.15
C MET A 507 10.59 4.00 -9.49
N LEU A 508 9.83 3.17 -8.76
CA LEU A 508 10.33 1.89 -8.24
C LEU A 508 10.53 0.89 -9.37
N GLU A 509 9.58 0.82 -10.29
CA GLU A 509 9.68 -0.04 -11.48
C GLU A 509 10.87 0.35 -12.37
N VAL A 510 11.08 1.65 -12.58
CA VAL A 510 12.26 2.15 -13.32
C VAL A 510 13.56 1.77 -12.60
N LEU A 511 13.61 1.82 -11.27
CA LEU A 511 14.79 1.37 -10.54
C LEU A 511 15.06 -0.12 -10.74
N PHE A 512 14.04 -0.97 -10.64
CA PHE A 512 14.17 -2.42 -10.89
C PHE A 512 14.47 -2.78 -12.33
N PHE A 513 14.16 -1.87 -13.27
CA PHE A 513 14.51 -2.04 -14.68
C PHE A 513 15.98 -1.71 -14.96
N VAL A 514 16.53 -0.70 -14.29
CA VAL A 514 17.92 -0.26 -14.46
C VAL A 514 18.90 -1.19 -13.72
N VAL A 515 18.49 -1.74 -12.58
CA VAL A 515 19.25 -2.71 -11.78
C VAL A 515 19.10 -4.10 -12.37
#